data_AF-A0A0D7E8B3-F1
#
_entry.id   AF-A0A0D7E8B3-F1
#
_cell.length_a   1.000
_cell.length_b   1.000
_cell.length_c   1.000
_cell.angle_alpha   90.00
_cell.angle_beta   90.00
_cell.angle_gamma   90.00
#
_symmetry.space_group_name_H-M   'P 1'
#
loop_
_entity.id
_entity.type
_entity.pdbx_description
1 polymer ?
#
loop_
_entity_poly.entity_id
_entity_poly.type
_entity_poly.pdbx_seq_one_letter_code
_entity_poly.pdbx_strand_id
1 'polypeptide(L)'
;MFWPITLLGLLIGWLLASIPGALLGGLLGQVLDRRLGLDSWASLRARLAGKPVLQGRDLLFFLLGRLAKSGGRVSPAHIQAARDEMRRQGLDAAAQQQAIAAFNRGKSSGDGLRDTLQRLRSQREESRRLIQACWRMARAQGSMGAREHELVLLWGKWLGWDAAEVAALDPGATRRKEAPAGR
;
A
#
# COMPACT_ATOMS: atom_id res chain seq x y z
N MET A 1 -24.56 -5.31 14.94
CA MET A 1 -23.68 -4.62 15.91
C MET A 1 -23.16 -5.69 16.86
N PHE A 2 -21.97 -6.23 16.61
CA PHE A 2 -21.40 -7.28 17.44
C PHE A 2 -20.29 -6.67 18.29
N TRP A 3 -20.35 -6.89 19.59
CA TRP A 3 -19.44 -6.34 20.60
C TRP A 3 -18.48 -7.47 21.03
N PRO A 4 -17.36 -7.67 20.31
CA PRO A 4 -16.59 -8.89 20.41
C PRO A 4 -15.88 -9.02 21.76
N ILE A 5 -15.38 -7.91 22.34
CA ILE A 5 -14.73 -7.95 23.65
C ILE A 5 -15.78 -8.12 24.76
N THR A 6 -16.96 -7.52 24.60
CA THR A 6 -18.09 -7.71 25.53
C THR A 6 -18.48 -9.16 25.64
N LEU A 7 -18.60 -9.87 24.51
CA LEU A 7 -18.96 -11.28 24.48
C LEU A 7 -17.88 -12.17 25.13
N LEU A 8 -16.61 -11.90 24.83
CA LEU A 8 -15.47 -12.56 25.46
C LEU A 8 -15.41 -12.31 26.97
N GLY A 9 -15.62 -11.06 27.39
CA GLY A 9 -15.65 -10.67 28.79
C GLY A 9 -16.79 -11.32 29.56
N LEU A 10 -17.97 -11.42 28.95
CA LEU A 10 -19.13 -12.08 29.54
C LEU A 10 -18.89 -13.59 29.71
N LEU A 11 -18.27 -14.23 28.70
CA LEU A 11 -17.93 -15.65 28.74
C LEU A 11 -16.84 -15.95 29.80
N ILE A 12 -15.73 -15.22 29.78
CA ILE A 12 -14.62 -15.39 30.75
C ILE A 12 -15.09 -15.08 32.16
N GLY A 13 -15.85 -14.00 32.32
CA GLY A 13 -16.45 -13.62 33.59
C GLY A 13 -17.38 -14.69 34.13
N TRP A 14 -18.19 -15.31 33.27
CA TRP A 14 -19.07 -16.42 33.66
C TRP A 14 -18.29 -17.64 34.15
N LEU A 15 -17.18 -18.00 33.49
CA LEU A 15 -16.34 -19.12 33.93
C LEU A 15 -15.64 -18.85 35.27
N LEU A 16 -15.24 -17.61 35.55
CA LEU A 16 -14.47 -17.27 36.76
C LEU A 16 -15.33 -17.13 38.01
N ALA A 17 -16.53 -16.54 37.89
CA ALA A 17 -17.36 -16.21 39.04
C ALA A 17 -18.86 -16.34 38.74
N SER A 18 -19.27 -17.18 37.78
CA SER A 18 -20.67 -17.42 37.42
C SER A 18 -21.41 -16.12 37.05
N ILE A 19 -22.66 -15.93 37.48
CA ILE A 19 -23.50 -14.79 37.08
C ILE A 19 -22.87 -13.42 37.45
N PRO A 20 -22.34 -13.21 38.68
CA PRO A 20 -21.66 -11.96 39.03
C PRO A 20 -20.46 -11.66 38.13
N GLY A 21 -19.65 -12.67 37.83
CA GLY A 21 -18.49 -12.52 36.96
C GLY A 21 -18.88 -12.17 35.52
N ALA A 22 -19.94 -12.78 35.00
CA ALA A 22 -20.46 -12.49 33.66
C ALA A 22 -20.90 -11.02 33.52
N LEU A 23 -21.57 -10.48 34.54
CA LEU A 23 -22.01 -9.08 34.57
C LEU A 23 -20.81 -8.12 34.58
N LEU A 24 -19.82 -8.38 35.44
CA LEU A 24 -18.60 -7.58 35.52
C LEU A 24 -17.79 -7.64 34.22
N GLY A 25 -17.59 -8.85 33.69
CA GLY A 25 -16.83 -9.07 32.46
C GLY A 25 -17.51 -8.47 31.23
N GLY A 26 -18.84 -8.57 31.15
CA GLY A 26 -19.64 -7.92 30.10
C GLY A 26 -19.55 -6.39 30.18
N LEU A 27 -19.70 -5.79 31.37
CA LEU A 27 -19.63 -4.34 31.53
C LEU A 27 -18.25 -3.78 31.15
N LEU A 28 -17.18 -4.45 31.60
CA LEU A 28 -15.80 -4.08 31.24
C LEU A 28 -15.55 -4.22 29.74
N GLY A 29 -16.02 -5.31 29.13
CA GLY A 29 -15.90 -5.53 27.70
C GLY A 29 -16.67 -4.50 26.86
N GLN A 30 -17.83 -4.03 27.35
CA GLN A 30 -18.63 -3.00 26.67
C GLN A 30 -17.96 -1.64 26.69
N VAL A 31 -17.35 -1.26 27.81
CA VAL A 31 -16.56 -0.03 27.89
C VAL A 31 -15.35 -0.13 26.96
N LEU A 32 -14.70 -1.28 26.90
CA LEU A 32 -13.52 -1.47 26.06
C LEU A 32 -13.87 -1.49 24.56
N ASP A 33 -14.94 -2.17 24.16
CA ASP A 33 -15.44 -2.13 22.78
C ASP A 33 -15.83 -0.71 22.36
N ARG A 34 -16.48 0.08 23.23
CA ARG A 34 -16.81 1.50 22.97
C ARG A 34 -15.58 2.38 22.85
N ARG A 35 -14.61 2.25 23.76
CA ARG A 35 -13.36 3.02 23.71
C ARG A 35 -12.50 2.65 22.50
N LEU A 36 -12.61 1.42 22.02
CA LEU A 36 -11.87 0.93 20.86
C LEU A 36 -12.66 1.06 19.55
N GLY A 37 -13.94 1.46 19.55
CA GLY A 37 -14.74 1.55 18.31
C GLY A 37 -14.82 0.21 17.57
N LEU A 38 -14.99 -0.88 18.33
CA LEU A 38 -15.02 -2.24 17.80
C LEU A 38 -16.46 -2.64 17.46
N ASP A 39 -16.89 -2.26 16.27
CA ASP A 39 -18.28 -2.47 15.85
C ASP A 39 -18.52 -3.88 15.24
N SER A 40 -17.44 -4.65 15.02
CA SER A 40 -17.48 -5.99 14.43
C SER A 40 -16.26 -6.86 14.77
N TRP A 41 -16.40 -8.18 14.64
CA TRP A 41 -15.27 -9.11 14.67
C TRP A 41 -14.20 -8.80 13.60
N ALA A 42 -14.61 -8.24 12.46
CA ALA A 42 -13.69 -7.81 11.41
C ALA A 42 -12.81 -6.62 11.85
N SER A 43 -13.36 -5.65 12.60
CA SER A 43 -12.58 -4.51 13.11
C SER A 43 -11.65 -4.92 14.24
N LEU A 44 -12.04 -5.86 15.11
CA LEU A 44 -11.16 -6.44 16.12
C LEU A 44 -10.01 -7.21 15.45
N ARG A 45 -10.32 -8.04 14.45
CA ARG A 45 -9.29 -8.77 13.68
C ARG A 45 -8.35 -7.81 12.93
N ALA A 46 -8.87 -6.74 12.33
CA ALA A 46 -8.05 -5.74 11.65
C ALA A 46 -7.09 -5.00 12.59
N ARG A 47 -7.49 -4.79 13.86
CA ARG A 47 -6.62 -4.18 14.87
C ARG A 47 -5.61 -5.17 15.46
N LEU A 48 -6.02 -6.41 15.70
CA LEU A 48 -5.14 -7.48 16.19
C LEU A 48 -4.15 -7.95 15.13
N ALA A 49 -4.50 -7.90 13.85
CA ALA A 49 -3.63 -8.28 12.74
C ALA A 49 -2.50 -7.29 12.46
N GLY A 50 -2.42 -6.17 13.19
CA GLY A 50 -1.47 -5.10 12.92
C GLY A 50 -1.78 -4.35 11.61
N LYS A 51 -1.00 -3.29 11.32
CA LYS A 51 -1.14 -2.52 10.07
C LYS A 51 -1.20 -3.50 8.88
N PRO A 52 -2.15 -3.35 7.94
CA PRO A 52 -2.25 -4.27 6.80
C PRO A 52 -0.88 -4.31 6.13
N VAL A 53 -0.29 -5.50 6.06
CA VAL A 53 1.04 -5.65 5.47
C VAL A 53 0.90 -5.22 4.01
N LEU A 54 1.57 -4.12 3.65
CA LEU A 54 1.63 -3.64 2.28
C LEU A 54 2.30 -4.73 1.44
N GLN A 55 1.51 -5.50 0.69
CA GLN A 55 1.98 -6.59 -0.17
C GLN A 55 1.30 -6.52 -1.53
N GLY A 56 1.97 -7.06 -2.54
CA GLY A 56 1.47 -7.13 -3.92
C GLY A 56 0.89 -5.81 -4.42
N ARG A 57 -0.38 -5.86 -4.81
CA ARG A 57 -1.11 -4.72 -5.37
C ARG A 57 -1.21 -3.52 -4.44
N ASP A 58 -1.43 -3.73 -3.15
CA ASP A 58 -1.57 -2.65 -2.17
C ASP A 58 -0.26 -1.86 -2.02
N LEU A 59 0.88 -2.57 -2.01
CA LEU A 59 2.20 -1.94 -2.02
C LEU A 59 2.42 -1.15 -3.31
N LEU A 60 2.08 -1.73 -4.47
CA LEU A 60 2.21 -1.06 -5.75
C LEU A 60 1.47 0.28 -5.78
N PHE A 61 0.16 0.28 -5.50
CA PHE A 61 -0.62 1.51 -5.56
C PHE A 61 -0.21 2.52 -4.48
N PHE A 62 0.26 2.05 -3.32
CA PHE A 62 0.86 2.91 -2.30
C PHE A 62 2.12 3.62 -2.81
N LEU A 63 3.05 2.89 -3.44
CA LEU A 63 4.26 3.48 -4.04
C LEU A 63 3.90 4.50 -5.13
N LEU A 64 2.95 4.16 -6.00
CA LEU A 64 2.46 5.07 -7.04
C LEU A 64 1.88 6.37 -6.45
N GLY A 65 1.12 6.28 -5.35
CA GLY A 65 0.58 7.43 -4.65
C GLY A 65 1.66 8.33 -4.05
N ARG A 66 2.68 7.72 -3.43
CA ARG A 66 3.83 8.44 -2.86
C ARG A 66 4.66 9.11 -3.96
N LEU A 67 4.91 8.39 -5.05
CA LEU A 67 5.64 8.91 -6.21
C LEU A 67 4.91 10.11 -6.81
N ALA A 68 3.61 9.97 -7.08
CA ALA A 68 2.79 11.02 -7.66
C ALA A 68 2.70 12.30 -6.80
N LYS A 69 2.88 12.18 -5.47
CA LYS A 69 2.89 13.32 -4.54
C LYS A 69 4.27 13.93 -4.36
N SER A 70 5.35 13.21 -4.65
CA SER A 70 6.73 13.66 -4.41
C SER A 70 7.10 14.97 -5.15
N GLY A 71 6.51 15.19 -6.33
CA GLY A 71 6.58 16.43 -7.10
C GLY A 71 5.75 17.60 -6.55
N GLY A 72 5.13 17.46 -5.37
CA GLY A 72 4.37 18.50 -4.67
C GLY A 72 2.86 18.44 -4.90
N ARG A 73 2.41 18.15 -6.14
CA ARG A 73 0.99 17.97 -6.47
C ARG A 73 0.77 16.75 -7.35
N VAL A 74 -0.36 16.07 -7.14
CA VAL A 74 -0.78 14.96 -7.99
C VAL A 74 -1.45 15.54 -9.23
N SER A 75 -0.89 15.26 -10.41
CA SER A 75 -1.43 15.76 -11.68
C SER A 75 -2.50 14.82 -12.24
N PRO A 76 -3.37 15.31 -13.16
CA PRO A 76 -4.31 14.45 -13.89
C PRO A 76 -3.62 13.29 -14.63
N ALA A 77 -2.40 13.53 -15.13
CA ALA A 77 -1.60 12.50 -15.77
C ALA A 77 -1.23 11.36 -14.81
N HIS A 78 -0.90 11.67 -13.55
CA HIS A 78 -0.67 10.64 -12.52
C HIS A 78 -1.93 9.82 -12.23
N ILE A 79 -3.09 10.48 -12.16
CA ILE A 79 -4.37 9.78 -11.96
C ILE A 79 -4.66 8.85 -13.13
N GLN A 80 -4.44 9.31 -14.36
CA GLN A 80 -4.64 8.48 -15.54
C GLN A 80 -3.68 7.29 -15.56
N ALA A 81 -2.40 7.50 -15.26
CA ALA A 81 -1.42 6.42 -15.17
C ALA A 81 -1.77 5.38 -14.10
N ALA A 82 -2.31 5.81 -12.95
CA ALA A 82 -2.80 4.89 -11.92
C ALA A 82 -4.00 4.07 -12.42
N ARG A 83 -4.96 4.70 -13.10
CA ARG A 83 -6.13 4.00 -13.69
C ARG A 83 -5.70 3.00 -14.76
N ASP A 84 -4.73 3.36 -15.59
CA ASP A 84 -4.18 2.46 -16.60
C ASP A 84 -3.49 1.25 -15.95
N GLU A 85 -2.81 1.46 -14.83
CA GLU A 85 -2.22 0.37 -14.05
C GLU A 85 -3.27 -0.54 -13.40
N MET A 86 -4.42 0.00 -12.96
CA MET A 86 -5.56 -0.80 -12.51
C MET A 86 -6.11 -1.66 -13.66
N ARG A 87 -6.22 -1.10 -14.87
CA ARG A 87 -6.64 -1.87 -16.06
C ARG A 87 -5.64 -2.96 -16.41
N ARG A 88 -4.33 -2.67 -16.37
CA ARG A 88 -3.26 -3.67 -16.62
C ARG A 88 -3.30 -4.84 -15.64
N GLN A 89 -3.68 -4.60 -14.39
CA GLN A 89 -3.83 -5.66 -13.39
C GLN A 89 -5.18 -6.38 -13.43
N GLY A 90 -6.10 -5.99 -14.32
CA GLY A 90 -7.42 -6.62 -14.43
C GLY A 90 -8.28 -6.45 -13.18
N LEU A 91 -8.22 -5.29 -12.52
CA LEU A 91 -8.90 -5.08 -11.24
C LEU A 91 -10.43 -5.00 -11.40
N ASP A 92 -11.15 -5.79 -10.62
CA ASP A 92 -12.59 -5.62 -10.40
C ASP A 92 -12.91 -4.36 -9.56
N ALA A 93 -14.20 -4.06 -9.38
CA ALA A 93 -14.63 -2.85 -8.68
C ALA A 93 -14.17 -2.79 -7.20
N ALA A 94 -14.18 -3.91 -6.48
CA ALA A 94 -13.73 -3.95 -5.08
C ALA A 94 -12.21 -3.77 -4.98
N ALA A 95 -11.47 -4.43 -5.86
CA ALA A 95 -10.03 -4.30 -6.02
C ALA A 95 -9.61 -2.87 -6.38
N GLN A 96 -10.37 -2.19 -7.24
CA GLN A 96 -10.14 -0.79 -7.57
C GLN A 96 -10.30 0.11 -6.36
N GLN A 97 -11.34 -0.09 -5.53
CA GLN A 97 -11.52 0.68 -4.30
C GLN A 97 -10.35 0.50 -3.33
N GLN A 98 -9.86 -0.73 -3.16
CA GLN A 98 -8.67 -1.01 -2.34
C GLN A 98 -7.42 -0.33 -2.90
N ALA A 99 -7.20 -0.41 -4.22
CA ALA A 99 -6.09 0.25 -4.90
C ALA A 99 -6.15 1.78 -4.73
N ILE A 100 -7.33 2.39 -4.84
CA ILE A 100 -7.54 3.83 -4.60
C ILE A 100 -7.22 4.19 -3.14
N ALA A 101 -7.67 3.39 -2.18
CA ALA A 101 -7.36 3.59 -0.78
C ALA A 101 -5.85 3.49 -0.52
N ALA A 102 -5.17 2.48 -1.08
CA ALA A 102 -3.73 2.31 -0.97
C ALA A 102 -2.96 3.50 -1.59
N PHE A 103 -3.36 3.96 -2.78
CA PHE A 103 -2.82 5.15 -3.42
C PHE A 103 -2.99 6.40 -2.54
N ASN A 104 -4.18 6.58 -1.96
CA ASN A 104 -4.45 7.68 -1.03
C ASN A 104 -3.58 7.62 0.22
N ARG A 105 -3.36 6.42 0.79
CA ARG A 105 -2.41 6.23 1.91
C ARG A 105 -0.99 6.62 1.51
N GLY A 106 -0.56 6.24 0.30
CA GLY A 106 0.77 6.56 -0.24
C GLY A 106 1.05 8.05 -0.35
N LYS A 107 0.03 8.87 -0.70
CA LYS A 107 0.16 10.33 -0.77
C LYS A 107 0.48 10.99 0.57
N SER A 108 0.02 10.40 1.68
CA SER A 108 0.05 11.04 3.00
C SER A 108 1.11 10.47 3.95
N SER A 109 1.89 9.48 3.52
CA SER A 109 2.76 8.71 4.42
C SER A 109 4.24 9.13 4.33
N GLY A 110 4.77 9.61 5.45
CA GLY A 110 6.20 9.74 5.73
C GLY A 110 6.71 8.47 6.41
N ASP A 111 7.57 7.75 5.68
CA ASP A 111 8.47 6.69 6.18
C ASP A 111 7.88 5.31 6.58
N GLY A 112 8.69 4.26 6.38
CA GLY A 112 8.32 2.85 6.64
C GLY A 112 8.35 1.89 5.44
N LEU A 113 8.88 2.30 4.28
CA LEU A 113 8.92 1.44 3.08
C LEU A 113 10.16 0.55 2.97
N ARG A 114 11.27 0.92 3.62
CA ARG A 114 12.56 0.26 3.45
C ARG A 114 12.50 -1.23 3.74
N ASP A 115 12.01 -1.62 4.92
CA ASP A 115 11.96 -3.03 5.33
C ASP A 115 11.00 -3.84 4.45
N THR A 116 9.88 -3.21 4.05
CA THR A 116 8.90 -3.84 3.15
C THR A 116 9.49 -4.12 1.78
N LEU A 117 10.22 -3.16 1.21
CA LEU A 117 10.88 -3.34 -0.09
C LEU A 117 12.08 -4.30 0.01
N GLN A 118 12.83 -4.29 1.12
CA GLN A 118 13.93 -5.24 1.33
C GLN A 118 13.47 -6.70 1.40
N ARG A 119 12.26 -6.97 1.90
CA ARG A 119 11.67 -8.32 1.87
C ARG A 119 11.37 -8.83 0.46
N LEU A 120 11.24 -7.93 -0.52
CA LEU A 120 11.00 -8.28 -1.92
C LEU A 120 12.28 -8.52 -2.72
N ARG A 121 13.47 -8.44 -2.10
CA ARG A 121 14.76 -8.68 -2.77
C ARG A 121 14.86 -10.07 -3.40
N SER A 122 14.28 -11.09 -2.76
CA SER A 122 14.23 -12.46 -3.30
C SER A 122 13.20 -12.63 -4.43
N GLN A 123 12.27 -11.70 -4.59
CA GLN A 123 11.19 -11.74 -5.56
C GLN A 123 11.53 -10.83 -6.77
N ARG A 124 12.51 -11.27 -7.57
CA ARG A 124 13.06 -10.49 -8.71
C ARG A 124 11.97 -10.04 -9.70
N GLU A 125 11.04 -10.92 -10.07
CA GLU A 125 9.97 -10.56 -11.01
C GLU A 125 8.93 -9.60 -10.42
N GLU A 126 8.61 -9.71 -9.13
CA GLU A 126 7.71 -8.75 -8.47
C GLU A 126 8.36 -7.38 -8.36
N SER A 127 9.61 -7.32 -7.87
CA SER A 127 10.38 -6.08 -7.78
C SER A 127 10.57 -5.40 -9.15
N ARG A 128 10.84 -6.17 -10.21
CA ARG A 128 10.89 -5.67 -11.60
C ARG A 128 9.57 -5.00 -12.00
N ARG A 129 8.44 -5.67 -11.77
CA ARG A 129 7.10 -5.13 -12.10
C ARG A 129 6.79 -3.85 -11.33
N LEU A 130 7.14 -3.78 -10.04
CA LEU A 130 6.99 -2.58 -9.23
C LEU A 130 7.79 -1.41 -9.81
N ILE A 131 9.07 -1.62 -10.12
CA ILE A 131 9.95 -0.58 -10.68
C ILE A 131 9.42 -0.08 -12.02
N GLN A 132 9.02 -0.99 -12.92
CA GLN A 132 8.45 -0.63 -14.22
C GLN A 132 7.15 0.19 -14.09
N ALA A 133 6.28 -0.15 -13.14
CA ALA A 133 5.07 0.63 -12.88
C ALA A 133 5.39 2.03 -12.35
N CYS A 134 6.39 2.14 -11.46
CA CYS A 134 6.86 3.43 -10.97
C CYS A 134 7.42 4.30 -12.12
N TRP A 135 8.19 3.71 -13.04
CA TRP A 135 8.68 4.40 -14.24
C TRP A 135 7.54 4.90 -15.14
N ARG A 136 6.54 4.06 -15.43
CA ARG A 136 5.36 4.46 -16.22
C ARG A 136 4.64 5.66 -15.59
N MET A 137 4.52 5.67 -14.27
CA MET A 137 3.93 6.79 -13.53
C MET A 137 4.78 8.06 -13.60
N ALA A 138 6.08 7.97 -13.33
CA ALA A 138 7.01 9.11 -13.38
C ALA A 138 7.06 9.75 -14.77
N ARG A 139 6.83 8.97 -15.83
CA ARG A 139 6.79 9.47 -17.22
C ARG A 139 5.42 9.99 -17.66
N ALA A 140 4.39 9.89 -16.83
CA ALA A 140 3.02 10.24 -17.25
C ALA A 140 2.89 11.70 -17.69
N GLN A 141 3.71 12.61 -17.15
CA GLN A 141 3.74 14.03 -17.52
C GLN A 141 4.72 14.36 -18.68
N GLY A 142 5.31 13.36 -19.34
CA GLY A 142 6.24 13.54 -20.46
C GLY A 142 7.67 13.89 -20.05
N SER A 143 7.84 14.75 -19.04
CA SER A 143 9.11 14.98 -18.34
C SER A 143 9.07 14.39 -16.93
N MET A 144 10.20 13.86 -16.49
CA MET A 144 10.34 13.24 -15.17
C MET A 144 10.93 14.27 -14.20
N GLY A 145 10.30 14.46 -13.04
CA GLY A 145 10.84 15.30 -11.99
C GLY A 145 12.06 14.66 -11.32
N ALA A 146 13.02 15.48 -10.86
CA ALA A 146 14.22 15.01 -10.17
C ALA A 146 13.88 14.16 -8.92
N ARG A 147 12.90 14.59 -8.11
CA ARG A 147 12.45 13.85 -6.92
C ARG A 147 11.82 12.50 -7.25
N GLU A 148 11.07 12.42 -8.35
CA GLU A 148 10.45 11.17 -8.79
C GLU A 148 11.53 10.19 -9.22
N HIS A 149 12.52 10.68 -9.98
CA HIS A 149 13.69 9.90 -10.40
C HIS A 149 14.48 9.35 -9.20
N GLU A 150 14.81 10.22 -8.24
CA GLU A 150 15.52 9.85 -7.01
C GLU A 150 14.77 8.77 -6.21
N LEU A 151 13.45 8.87 -6.09
CA LEU A 151 12.64 7.86 -5.40
C LEU A 151 12.65 6.51 -6.11
N VAL A 152 12.55 6.49 -7.44
CA VAL A 152 12.59 5.23 -8.20
C VAL A 152 13.95 4.54 -8.03
N LEU A 153 15.05 5.29 -8.07
CA LEU A 153 16.39 4.74 -7.80
C LEU A 153 16.55 4.27 -6.35
N LEU A 154 16.05 5.03 -5.39
CA LEU A 154 16.10 4.68 -3.97
C LEU A 154 15.31 3.39 -3.68
N TRP A 155 14.11 3.26 -4.24
CA TRP A 155 13.30 2.05 -4.09
C TRP A 155 13.95 0.87 -4.80
N GLY A 156 14.53 1.07 -6.00
CA GLY A 156 15.33 0.05 -6.69
C GLY A 156 16.48 -0.46 -5.83
N LYS A 157 17.24 0.44 -5.19
CA LYS A 157 18.31 0.08 -4.24
C LYS A 157 17.78 -0.76 -3.07
N TRP A 158 16.64 -0.39 -2.49
CA TRP A 158 16.03 -1.17 -1.40
C TRP A 158 15.51 -2.53 -1.85
N LEU A 159 15.03 -2.62 -3.10
CA LEU A 159 14.66 -3.87 -3.76
C LEU A 159 15.88 -4.72 -4.19
N GLY A 160 17.11 -4.23 -3.99
CA GLY A 160 18.35 -4.94 -4.31
C GLY A 160 18.73 -4.89 -5.79
N TRP A 161 18.31 -3.85 -6.51
CA TRP A 161 18.71 -3.59 -7.89
C TRP A 161 19.78 -2.51 -7.95
N ASP A 162 20.70 -2.65 -8.91
CA ASP A 162 21.68 -1.59 -9.19
C ASP A 162 21.05 -0.46 -10.00
N ALA A 163 21.59 0.76 -9.85
CA ALA A 163 21.04 1.95 -10.50
C ALA A 163 20.97 1.81 -12.04
N ALA A 164 21.96 1.13 -12.64
CA ALA A 164 21.98 0.86 -14.08
C ALA A 164 20.85 -0.09 -14.50
N GLU A 165 20.58 -1.14 -13.71
CA GLU A 165 19.47 -2.07 -13.98
C GLU A 165 18.12 -1.38 -13.82
N VAL A 166 17.96 -0.56 -12.78
CA VAL A 166 16.75 0.24 -12.55
C VAL A 166 16.50 1.19 -13.72
N ALA A 167 17.54 1.86 -14.21
CA ALA A 167 17.45 2.75 -15.36
C ALA A 167 17.12 2.01 -16.68
N ALA A 168 17.62 0.79 -16.85
CA ALA A 168 17.31 -0.05 -18.00
C ALA A 168 15.83 -0.49 -18.05
N LEU A 169 15.13 -0.43 -16.92
CA LEU A 169 13.68 -0.70 -16.84
C LEU A 169 12.82 0.52 -17.19
N ASP A 170 13.41 1.69 -17.50
CA ASP A 170 12.67 2.84 -18.01
C ASP A 170 12.17 2.56 -19.45
N PRO A 171 10.84 2.46 -19.69
CA PRO A 171 10.31 2.28 -21.03
C PRO A 171 10.63 3.45 -21.99
N GLY A 172 11.00 4.62 -21.46
CA GLY A 172 11.46 5.76 -22.26
C GLY A 172 12.88 5.62 -22.80
N ALA A 173 13.74 4.83 -22.14
CA ALA A 173 15.12 4.60 -22.58
C ALA A 173 15.18 3.76 -23.88
N THR A 174 14.25 2.82 -24.05
CA THR A 174 14.14 1.97 -25.25
C THR A 174 13.75 2.81 -26.47
N ARG A 175 12.81 3.76 -26.32
CA ARG A 175 12.35 4.63 -27.42
C ARG A 175 13.43 5.59 -27.94
N ARG A 176 14.39 5.99 -27.08
CA ARG A 176 15.52 6.85 -27.47
C ARG A 176 16.64 6.09 -28.19
N LYS A 177 16.76 4.78 -27.96
CA LYS A 177 17.68 3.90 -28.69
C LYS A 177 17.15 3.50 -30.07
N GLU A 178 15.83 3.48 -30.26
CA GLU A 178 15.16 3.11 -31.52
C GLU A 178 14.94 4.28 -32.48
N ALA A 179 15.12 5.53 -32.05
CA ALA A 179 15.10 6.67 -32.96
C ALA A 179 16.36 6.61 -33.86
N PRO A 180 16.25 6.41 -35.19
CA PRO A 180 17.39 6.52 -36.06
C PRO A 180 17.89 7.96 -36.00
N ALA A 181 19.22 8.14 -35.98
CA ALA A 181 19.83 9.44 -36.23
C ALA A 181 19.33 9.93 -37.60
N GLY A 182 18.34 10.84 -37.58
CA GLY A 182 17.86 11.52 -38.77
C GLY A 182 19.03 12.28 -39.37
N ARG A 183 19.35 11.93 -40.62
CA ARG A 183 20.30 12.64 -41.48
C ARG A 183 19.78 14.04 -41.80
#